data_AF-A0A5Q4EMY9-F1
#
_entry.id   AF-A0A5Q4EMY9-F1
#
_cell.length_a   1.000
_cell.length_b   1.000
_cell.length_c   1.000
_cell.angle_alpha   90.00
_cell.angle_beta   90.00
_cell.angle_gamma   90.00
#
_symmetry.space_group_name_H-M   'P 1'
#
loop_
_entity.id
_entity.type
_entity.pdbx_description
1 polymer ?
#
loop_
_entity_poly.entity_id
_entity_poly.type
_entity_poly.pdbx_seq_one_letter_code
_entity_poly.pdbx_strand_id
1 'polypeptide(L)'
;MKVEQRAPSAITPYEKNPRDNDAAVEAVAESITRFGFRQPIVVDEAGVIVCGHTRWKAAQKLGLETVPVHVAKDLAPEQIRAYRIADNKTAELASWDMELLPIELAELQDAGIDWSLLGFDEDELAKMLGGGVADGLTDPDEIPEPPDDPATKPGDLIILGEHRLLCGDSSSEADVDRLLASGGGQTIHLVNTDPPYNVKVEPRSNNAIAAGNSSFKASGRAQTHHQKLDL
;
A
#
# COMPACT_ATOMS: atom_id res chain seq x y z
N MET A 1 -34.76 10.69 19.33
CA MET A 1 -34.71 9.44 18.56
C MET A 1 -34.78 8.26 19.53
N LYS A 2 -35.77 7.37 19.42
CA LYS A 2 -35.86 6.13 20.22
C LYS A 2 -35.39 4.95 19.36
N VAL A 3 -34.48 4.14 19.90
CA VAL A 3 -33.93 2.95 19.25
C VAL A 3 -34.39 1.71 20.00
N GLU A 4 -34.76 0.67 19.27
CA GLU A 4 -35.20 -0.62 19.80
C GLU A 4 -34.52 -1.77 19.06
N GLN A 5 -34.32 -2.90 19.74
CA GLN A 5 -33.72 -4.09 19.13
C GLN A 5 -34.80 -4.92 18.45
N ARG A 6 -34.62 -5.25 17.16
CA ARG A 6 -35.53 -6.09 16.40
C ARG A 6 -34.78 -7.19 15.66
N ALA A 7 -35.42 -8.32 15.42
CA ALA A 7 -34.87 -9.33 14.54
C ALA A 7 -34.79 -8.80 13.09
N PRO A 8 -33.71 -9.07 12.33
CA PRO A 8 -33.62 -8.68 10.92
C PRO A 8 -34.77 -9.21 10.06
N SER A 9 -35.33 -10.36 10.42
CA SER A 9 -36.50 -10.98 9.77
C SER A 9 -37.81 -10.21 9.96
N ALA A 10 -37.88 -9.33 10.96
CA ALA A 10 -39.03 -8.46 11.20
C ALA A 10 -38.96 -7.12 10.44
N ILE A 11 -37.94 -6.94 9.60
CA ILE A 11 -37.70 -5.73 8.82
C ILE A 11 -37.88 -6.06 7.35
N THR A 12 -38.64 -5.22 6.63
CA THR A 12 -38.96 -5.46 5.22
C THR A 12 -38.16 -4.50 4.32
N PRO A 13 -37.42 -4.99 3.31
CA PRO A 13 -36.73 -4.11 2.38
C PRO A 13 -37.74 -3.32 1.53
N TYR A 14 -37.40 -2.07 1.20
CA TYR A 14 -38.23 -1.27 0.31
C TYR A 14 -38.14 -1.81 -1.13
N GLU A 15 -39.27 -2.25 -1.68
CA GLU A 15 -39.37 -2.90 -3.00
C GLU A 15 -38.82 -2.03 -4.15
N LYS A 16 -39.00 -0.71 -4.06
CA LYS A 16 -38.56 0.24 -5.09
C LYS A 16 -37.28 0.99 -4.71
N ASN A 17 -36.37 0.33 -3.99
CA ASN A 17 -35.08 0.93 -3.65
C ASN A 17 -34.26 1.15 -4.94
N PRO A 18 -33.93 2.40 -5.31
CA PRO A 18 -33.17 2.68 -6.53
C PRO A 18 -31.66 2.41 -6.38
N ARG A 19 -31.15 2.21 -5.14
CA ARG A 19 -29.73 2.06 -4.87
C ARG A 19 -29.33 0.58 -4.85
N ASP A 20 -28.36 0.19 -5.68
CA ASP A 20 -27.69 -1.10 -5.55
C ASP A 20 -26.76 -1.06 -4.32
N ASN A 21 -26.79 -2.11 -3.52
CA ASN A 21 -26.04 -2.19 -2.26
C ASN A 21 -25.13 -3.41 -2.19
N ASP A 22 -25.17 -4.31 -3.17
CA ASP A 22 -24.56 -5.64 -3.05
C ASP A 22 -23.04 -5.56 -2.87
N ALA A 23 -22.38 -4.68 -3.64
CA ALA A 23 -20.93 -4.46 -3.54
C ALA A 23 -20.48 -3.95 -2.15
N ALA A 24 -21.34 -3.22 -1.44
CA ALA A 24 -20.99 -2.62 -0.14
C ALA A 24 -21.31 -3.54 1.07
N VAL A 25 -21.97 -4.68 0.86
CA VAL A 25 -22.41 -5.55 1.96
C VAL A 25 -21.24 -6.09 2.76
N GLU A 26 -20.15 -6.50 2.10
CA GLU A 26 -18.96 -7.06 2.77
C GLU A 26 -18.31 -6.03 3.68
N ALA A 27 -17.95 -4.85 3.14
CA ALA A 27 -17.32 -3.79 3.91
C ALA A 27 -18.17 -3.36 5.12
N VAL A 28 -19.50 -3.29 4.96
CA VAL A 28 -20.41 -2.97 6.08
C VAL A 28 -20.50 -4.12 7.09
N ALA A 29 -20.46 -5.38 6.67
CA ALA A 29 -20.46 -6.53 7.58
C ALA A 29 -19.18 -6.58 8.42
N GLU A 30 -18.02 -6.31 7.81
CA GLU A 30 -16.77 -6.18 8.53
C GLU A 30 -16.78 -5.02 9.53
N SER A 31 -17.27 -3.86 9.10
CA SER A 31 -17.44 -2.68 9.96
C SER A 31 -18.34 -2.99 11.17
N ILE A 32 -19.47 -3.67 10.97
CA ILE A 32 -20.37 -4.10 12.05
C ILE A 32 -19.67 -5.08 12.99
N THR A 33 -18.88 -6.02 12.48
CA THR A 33 -18.18 -7.01 13.31
C THR A 33 -17.17 -6.35 14.24
N ARG A 34 -16.46 -5.33 13.75
CA ARG A 34 -15.39 -4.64 14.50
C ARG A 34 -15.94 -3.56 15.43
N PHE A 35 -16.77 -2.68 14.89
CA PHE A 35 -17.23 -1.50 15.60
C PHE A 35 -18.59 -1.69 16.24
N GLY A 36 -19.33 -2.74 15.89
CA GLY A 36 -20.73 -2.89 16.24
C GLY A 36 -21.62 -1.93 15.46
N PHE A 37 -22.92 -1.99 15.71
CA PHE A 37 -23.85 -1.02 15.14
C PHE A 37 -23.70 0.36 15.79
N ARG A 38 -23.15 1.33 15.05
CA ARG A 38 -23.07 2.74 15.46
C ARG A 38 -24.24 3.60 14.98
N GLN A 39 -24.94 3.14 13.95
CA GLN A 39 -26.13 3.81 13.41
C GLN A 39 -27.27 2.80 13.23
N PRO A 40 -28.47 3.07 13.76
CA PRO A 40 -29.62 2.16 13.64
C PRO A 40 -30.16 2.13 12.21
N ILE A 41 -30.82 1.03 11.85
CA ILE A 41 -31.64 0.96 10.63
C ILE A 41 -32.89 1.80 10.86
N VAL A 42 -33.26 2.65 9.91
CA VAL A 42 -34.47 3.46 10.01
C VAL A 42 -35.58 2.78 9.22
N VAL A 43 -36.73 2.57 9.85
CA VAL A 43 -37.93 1.98 9.24
C VAL A 43 -39.14 2.89 9.42
N ASP A 44 -40.13 2.75 8.55
CA ASP A 44 -41.45 3.36 8.76
C ASP A 44 -42.29 2.54 9.75
N GLU A 45 -43.50 3.00 10.05
CA GLU A 45 -44.40 2.32 11.01
C GLU A 45 -44.76 0.89 10.60
N ALA A 46 -44.74 0.59 9.30
CA ALA A 46 -44.99 -0.74 8.77
C ALA A 46 -43.75 -1.65 8.82
N GLY A 47 -42.59 -1.14 9.28
CA GLY A 47 -41.34 -1.89 9.33
C GLY A 47 -40.60 -1.94 7.99
N VAL A 48 -40.95 -1.09 7.02
CA VAL A 48 -40.27 -1.02 5.73
C VAL A 48 -39.07 -0.08 5.84
N ILE A 49 -37.92 -0.52 5.32
CA ILE A 49 -36.67 0.25 5.41
C ILE A 49 -36.82 1.62 4.74
N VAL A 50 -36.40 2.64 5.46
CA VAL A 50 -36.22 4.02 4.99
C VAL A 50 -34.75 4.27 4.71
N CYS A 51 -33.87 3.91 5.66
CA CYS A 51 -32.42 4.06 5.54
C CYS A 51 -31.72 2.82 6.13
N GLY A 52 -30.62 2.39 5.50
CA GLY A 52 -29.79 1.30 6.01
C GLY A 52 -30.02 -0.08 5.39
N HIS A 53 -30.44 -0.14 4.13
CA HIS A 53 -30.56 -1.41 3.38
C HIS A 53 -29.26 -2.23 3.38
N THR A 54 -28.09 -1.60 3.20
CA THR A 54 -26.79 -2.29 3.25
C THR A 54 -26.52 -2.88 4.65
N ARG A 55 -26.86 -2.14 5.72
CA ARG A 55 -26.72 -2.61 7.11
C ARG A 55 -27.65 -3.79 7.40
N TRP A 56 -28.87 -3.78 6.86
CA TRP A 56 -29.79 -4.91 6.96
C TRP A 56 -29.28 -6.16 6.21
N LYS A 57 -28.76 -5.99 4.98
CA LYS A 57 -28.12 -7.10 4.23
C LYS A 57 -26.91 -7.66 4.97
N ALA A 58 -26.05 -6.80 5.49
CA ALA A 58 -24.89 -7.19 6.29
C ALA A 58 -25.30 -7.94 7.56
N ALA A 59 -26.32 -7.47 8.28
CA ALA A 59 -26.83 -8.16 9.46
C ALA A 59 -27.36 -9.57 9.16
N GLN A 60 -28.05 -9.75 8.03
CA GLN A 60 -28.49 -11.07 7.59
C GLN A 60 -27.32 -11.97 7.25
N LYS A 61 -26.32 -11.45 6.52
CA LYS A 61 -25.09 -12.19 6.20
C LYS A 61 -24.34 -12.65 7.45
N LEU A 62 -24.26 -11.79 8.47
CA LEU A 62 -23.63 -12.10 9.75
C LEU A 62 -24.48 -13.00 10.66
N GLY A 63 -25.74 -13.29 10.30
CA GLY A 63 -26.63 -14.14 11.11
C GLY A 63 -27.03 -13.51 12.45
N LEU A 64 -27.10 -12.17 12.53
CA LEU A 64 -27.41 -11.49 13.79
C LEU A 64 -28.86 -11.73 14.24
N GLU A 65 -29.05 -12.06 15.52
CA GLU A 65 -30.38 -12.26 16.09
C GLU A 65 -31.17 -10.97 16.24
N THR A 66 -30.49 -9.86 16.55
CA THR A 66 -31.10 -8.55 16.74
C THR A 66 -30.26 -7.43 16.16
N VAL A 67 -30.93 -6.38 15.68
CA VAL A 67 -30.34 -5.15 15.15
C VAL A 67 -31.03 -3.92 15.73
N PRO A 68 -30.31 -2.81 15.93
CA PRO A 68 -30.90 -1.57 16.41
C PRO A 68 -31.71 -0.90 15.30
N VAL A 69 -32.96 -0.61 15.60
CA VAL A 69 -33.94 -0.03 14.68
C VAL A 69 -34.53 1.25 15.27
N HIS A 70 -34.65 2.28 14.44
CA HIS A 70 -35.41 3.48 14.73
C HIS A 70 -36.67 3.51 13.85
N VAL A 71 -37.84 3.69 14.45
CA VAL A 71 -39.12 3.84 13.74
C VAL A 71 -39.43 5.33 13.56
N ALA A 72 -39.47 5.79 12.31
CA ALA A 72 -39.79 7.16 11.94
C ALA A 72 -41.32 7.39 11.95
N LYS A 73 -41.86 7.70 13.13
CA LYS A 73 -43.31 7.92 13.35
C LYS A 73 -43.78 9.34 13.04
N ASP A 74 -42.84 10.25 12.88
CA ASP A 74 -43.03 11.69 12.75
C ASP A 74 -43.00 12.19 11.31
N LEU A 75 -42.93 11.28 10.33
CA LEU A 75 -42.85 11.59 8.91
C LEU A 75 -44.08 11.10 8.14
N ALA A 76 -44.64 11.98 7.33
CA ALA A 76 -45.68 11.62 6.38
C ALA A 76 -45.13 10.65 5.29
N PRO A 77 -45.98 9.84 4.65
CA PRO A 77 -45.54 8.88 3.63
C PRO A 77 -44.70 9.50 2.50
N GLU A 78 -45.03 10.72 2.07
CA GLU A 78 -44.29 11.51 1.09
C GLU A 78 -42.88 11.86 1.58
N GLN A 79 -42.76 12.25 2.86
CA GLN A 79 -41.48 12.60 3.47
C GLN A 79 -40.60 11.35 3.63
N ILE A 80 -41.17 10.20 3.97
CA ILE A 80 -40.46 8.91 4.00
C ILE A 80 -39.90 8.57 2.61
N ARG A 81 -40.69 8.72 1.54
CA ARG A 81 -40.20 8.50 0.16
C ARG A 81 -39.09 9.47 -0.22
N ALA A 82 -39.21 10.75 0.13
CA ALA A 82 -38.18 11.75 -0.13
C ALA A 82 -36.89 11.42 0.65
N TYR A 83 -37.03 11.01 1.92
CA TYR A 83 -35.89 10.73 2.79
C TYR A 83 -35.08 9.51 2.34
N ARG A 84 -35.71 8.47 1.80
CA ARG A 84 -35.03 7.33 1.14
C ARG A 84 -34.03 7.78 0.06
N ILE A 85 -34.32 8.87 -0.64
CA ILE A 85 -33.45 9.44 -1.67
C ILE A 85 -32.43 10.39 -1.04
N ALA A 86 -32.89 11.28 -0.17
CA ALA A 86 -32.06 12.32 0.42
C ALA A 86 -30.90 11.75 1.27
N ASP A 87 -31.14 10.72 2.08
CA ASP A 87 -30.09 10.07 2.91
C ASP A 87 -28.95 9.54 2.04
N ASN A 88 -29.30 8.85 0.95
CA ASN A 88 -28.34 8.34 -0.01
C ASN A 88 -27.60 9.44 -0.77
N LYS A 89 -28.34 10.47 -1.22
CA LYS A 89 -27.76 11.54 -2.03
C LYS A 89 -26.86 12.47 -1.23
N THR A 90 -27.24 12.77 0.01
CA THR A 90 -26.44 13.65 0.88
C THR A 90 -25.08 13.07 1.21
N ALA A 91 -24.98 11.74 1.37
CA ALA A 91 -23.69 11.07 1.51
C ALA A 91 -22.78 11.25 0.28
N GLU A 92 -23.35 11.27 -0.94
CA GLU A 92 -22.59 11.50 -2.19
C GLU A 92 -22.13 12.95 -2.39
N LEU A 93 -22.67 13.91 -1.63
CA LEU A 93 -22.27 15.32 -1.73
C LEU A 93 -20.97 15.61 -0.98
N ALA A 94 -20.58 14.73 -0.05
CA ALA A 94 -19.33 14.84 0.68
C ALA A 94 -18.17 14.27 -0.13
N SER A 95 -17.00 14.89 0.01
CA SER A 95 -15.73 14.45 -0.56
C SER A 95 -14.69 14.44 0.54
N TRP A 96 -13.71 13.54 0.43
CA TRP A 96 -12.56 13.54 1.31
C TRP A 96 -11.68 14.77 1.09
N ASP A 97 -11.15 15.32 2.18
CA ASP A 97 -10.04 16.25 2.12
C ASP A 97 -8.76 15.45 1.90
N MET A 98 -8.18 15.57 0.71
CA MET A 98 -7.02 14.78 0.29
C MET A 98 -5.70 15.26 0.91
N GLU A 99 -5.70 16.40 1.62
CA GLU A 99 -4.53 16.86 2.39
C GLU A 99 -4.59 16.31 3.82
N LEU A 100 -5.78 16.25 4.42
CA LEU A 100 -5.96 15.79 5.81
C LEU A 100 -6.15 14.27 5.94
N LEU A 101 -6.81 13.62 4.98
CA LEU A 101 -7.10 12.19 5.05
C LEU A 101 -5.83 11.33 5.14
N PRO A 102 -4.75 11.55 4.35
CA PRO A 102 -3.53 10.75 4.46
C PRO A 102 -2.85 10.88 5.83
N ILE A 103 -2.93 12.06 6.45
CA ILE A 103 -2.36 12.31 7.79
C ILE A 103 -3.09 11.46 8.83
N GLU A 104 -4.42 11.51 8.85
CA GLU A 104 -5.24 10.70 9.76
C GLU A 104 -5.00 9.19 9.54
N LEU A 105 -4.90 8.76 8.27
CA LEU A 105 -4.61 7.36 7.95
C LEU A 105 -3.24 6.92 8.49
N ALA A 106 -2.20 7.74 8.31
CA ALA A 106 -0.87 7.46 8.84
C ALA A 106 -0.88 7.35 10.38
N GLU A 107 -1.55 8.28 11.07
CA GLU A 107 -1.68 8.25 12.54
C GLU A 107 -2.42 7.00 13.04
N LEU A 108 -3.45 6.56 12.32
CA LEU A 108 -4.16 5.30 12.62
C LEU A 108 -3.26 4.08 12.41
N GLN A 109 -2.39 4.09 11.38
CA GLN A 109 -1.42 3.02 11.14
C GLN A 109 -0.41 2.92 12.27
N ASP A 110 0.12 4.07 12.72
CA ASP A 110 1.06 4.15 13.84
C ASP A 110 0.42 3.68 15.15
N ALA A 111 -0.89 3.88 15.31
CA ALA A 111 -1.68 3.33 16.40
C ALA A 111 -1.99 1.82 16.26
N GLY A 112 -1.54 1.17 15.18
CA GLY A 112 -1.72 -0.25 14.93
C GLY A 112 -3.08 -0.62 14.36
N ILE A 113 -3.82 0.34 13.80
CA ILE A 113 -5.09 0.08 13.10
C ILE A 113 -4.79 -0.20 11.63
N ASP A 114 -5.20 -1.38 11.16
CA ASP A 114 -5.07 -1.76 9.76
C ASP A 114 -6.05 -0.94 8.87
N TRP A 115 -5.57 -0.47 7.73
CA TRP A 115 -6.35 0.32 6.77
C TRP A 115 -7.31 -0.51 5.94
N SER A 116 -7.03 -1.80 5.76
CA SER A 116 -7.96 -2.74 5.11
C SER A 116 -9.34 -2.72 5.80
N LEU A 117 -9.38 -2.26 7.05
CA LEU A 117 -10.57 -2.21 7.89
C LEU A 117 -11.47 -0.99 7.64
N LEU A 118 -10.99 0.01 6.90
CA LEU A 118 -11.64 1.31 6.72
C LEU A 118 -12.53 1.38 5.47
N GLY A 119 -12.54 0.31 4.66
CA GLY A 119 -13.38 0.19 3.47
C GLY A 119 -12.81 0.91 2.23
N PHE A 120 -11.55 1.31 2.27
CA PHE A 120 -10.78 1.67 1.08
C PHE A 120 -10.22 0.41 0.43
N ASP A 121 -10.12 0.39 -0.89
CA ASP A 121 -9.35 -0.64 -1.57
C ASP A 121 -7.83 -0.36 -1.48
N GLU A 122 -7.01 -1.40 -1.69
CA GLU A 122 -5.55 -1.29 -1.56
C GLU A 122 -4.95 -0.29 -2.57
N ASP A 123 -5.52 -0.19 -3.77
CA ASP A 123 -5.05 0.71 -4.82
C ASP A 123 -5.40 2.18 -4.50
N GLU A 124 -6.58 2.43 -3.92
CA GLU A 124 -7.05 3.71 -3.41
C GLU A 124 -6.14 4.17 -2.27
N LEU A 125 -5.87 3.31 -1.29
CA LEU A 125 -4.94 3.61 -0.19
C LEU A 125 -3.54 3.92 -0.72
N ALA A 126 -3.00 3.07 -1.60
CA ALA A 126 -1.68 3.27 -2.19
C ALA A 126 -1.61 4.59 -2.98
N LYS A 127 -2.69 4.98 -3.67
CA LYS A 127 -2.75 6.27 -4.37
C LYS A 127 -2.88 7.46 -3.43
N MET A 128 -3.62 7.33 -2.33
CA MET A 128 -3.79 8.38 -1.32
C MET A 128 -2.50 8.65 -0.54
N LEU A 129 -1.71 7.60 -0.28
CA LEU A 129 -0.48 7.69 0.51
C LEU A 129 0.77 7.82 -0.38
N GLY A 130 0.74 7.27 -1.58
CA GLY A 130 1.80 7.41 -2.60
C GLY A 130 1.73 8.75 -3.34
N GLY A 131 0.68 9.55 -3.12
CA GLY A 131 0.54 10.93 -3.59
C GLY A 131 1.35 11.90 -2.72
N GLY A 132 2.65 11.65 -2.59
CA GLY A 132 3.54 12.49 -1.79
C GLY A 132 4.66 11.70 -1.15
N VAL A 133 5.46 10.97 -1.95
CA VAL A 133 6.89 11.08 -1.70
C VAL A 133 7.15 12.57 -1.88
N ALA A 134 7.27 13.32 -0.78
CA ALA A 134 7.86 14.64 -0.87
C ALA A 134 9.15 14.39 -1.64
N ASP A 135 9.26 14.95 -2.86
CA ASP A 135 10.51 14.91 -3.60
C ASP A 135 11.59 15.22 -2.57
N GLY A 136 12.57 14.32 -2.45
CA GLY A 136 13.69 14.57 -1.57
C GLY A 136 14.19 15.99 -1.84
N LEU A 137 14.78 16.66 -0.86
CA LEU A 137 15.31 18.02 -1.06
C LEU A 137 16.43 18.08 -2.14
N THR A 138 16.76 16.93 -2.73
CA THR A 138 17.75 16.68 -3.76
C THR A 138 17.08 15.96 -4.92
N ASP A 139 17.56 16.24 -6.13
CA ASP A 139 17.13 15.54 -7.33
C ASP A 139 17.46 14.03 -7.19
N PRO A 140 16.52 13.11 -7.46
CA PRO A 140 16.74 11.67 -7.34
C PRO A 140 17.87 11.13 -8.24
N ASP A 141 18.23 11.85 -9.30
CA ASP A 141 19.36 11.54 -10.18
C ASP A 141 20.66 12.28 -9.78
N GLU A 142 20.62 13.12 -8.74
CA GLU A 142 21.79 13.84 -8.23
C GLU A 142 22.70 12.90 -7.44
N ILE A 143 23.81 12.52 -8.06
CA ILE A 143 24.85 11.72 -7.41
C ILE A 143 25.66 12.62 -6.49
N PRO A 144 25.67 12.39 -5.16
CA PRO A 144 26.48 13.18 -4.25
C PRO A 144 27.97 13.00 -4.56
N GLU A 145 28.77 14.05 -4.36
CA GLU A 145 30.21 13.91 -4.52
C GLU A 145 30.76 12.87 -3.52
N PRO A 146 31.72 12.02 -3.94
CA PRO A 146 32.36 11.09 -3.03
C PRO A 146 32.97 11.82 -1.83
N PRO A 147 32.85 11.29 -0.61
CA PRO A 147 33.48 11.91 0.56
C PRO A 147 35.01 11.88 0.43
N ASP A 148 35.67 12.93 0.93
CA ASP A 148 37.14 13.04 0.94
C ASP A 148 37.82 11.87 1.70
N ASP A 149 37.16 11.36 2.75
CA ASP A 149 37.61 10.21 3.54
C ASP A 149 36.50 9.15 3.62
N PRO A 150 36.51 8.13 2.74
CA PRO A 150 35.50 7.09 2.75
C PRO A 150 35.67 6.17 3.96
N ALA A 151 34.58 5.98 4.71
CA ALA A 151 34.57 5.07 5.86
C ALA A 151 34.80 3.60 5.46
N THR A 152 34.38 3.22 4.25
CA THR A 152 34.52 1.88 3.68
C THR A 152 35.77 1.76 2.82
N LYS A 153 36.53 0.68 3.00
CA LYS A 153 37.77 0.38 2.27
C LYS A 153 37.67 -0.96 1.54
N PRO A 154 38.40 -1.14 0.43
CA PRO A 154 38.48 -2.44 -0.24
C PRO A 154 38.90 -3.56 0.73
N GLY A 155 38.16 -4.67 0.70
CA GLY A 155 38.28 -5.80 1.62
C GLY A 155 37.32 -5.77 2.82
N ASP A 156 36.65 -4.64 3.06
CA ASP A 156 35.67 -4.50 4.14
C ASP A 156 34.44 -5.33 3.85
N LEU A 157 34.13 -6.23 4.78
CA LEU A 157 32.96 -7.11 4.74
C LEU A 157 31.96 -6.66 5.81
N ILE A 158 30.81 -6.18 5.36
CA ILE A 158 29.73 -5.68 6.18
C ILE A 158 28.65 -6.76 6.29
N ILE A 159 28.23 -7.07 7.52
CA ILE A 159 27.18 -8.05 7.82
C ILE A 159 25.89 -7.30 8.16
N LEU A 160 24.85 -7.55 7.37
CA LEU A 160 23.54 -6.90 7.43
C LEU A 160 22.48 -7.96 7.78
N GLY A 161 22.52 -8.46 9.02
CA GLY A 161 21.71 -9.60 9.43
C GLY A 161 22.16 -10.88 8.74
N GLU A 162 21.28 -11.51 7.95
CA GLU A 162 21.60 -12.67 7.12
C GLU A 162 22.31 -12.30 5.81
N HIS A 163 22.34 -11.01 5.45
CA HIS A 163 22.95 -10.51 4.22
C HIS A 163 24.39 -10.06 4.43
N ARG A 164 25.19 -10.07 3.35
CA ARG A 164 26.60 -9.69 3.36
C ARG A 164 26.91 -8.76 2.20
N LEU A 165 27.70 -7.73 2.45
CA LEU A 165 28.18 -6.78 1.46
C LEU A 165 29.70 -6.68 1.58
N LEU A 166 30.42 -6.89 0.47
CA LEU A 166 31.87 -6.73 0.40
C LEU A 166 32.19 -5.51 -0.46
N CYS A 167 32.98 -4.58 0.07
CA CYS A 167 33.65 -3.58 -0.76
C CYS A 167 34.84 -4.26 -1.44
N GLY A 168 34.68 -4.73 -2.68
CA GLY A 168 35.70 -5.51 -3.38
C GLY A 168 35.52 -5.47 -4.89
N ASP A 169 36.36 -6.21 -5.61
CA ASP A 169 36.30 -6.36 -7.06
C ASP A 169 35.49 -7.61 -7.42
N SER A 170 34.33 -7.42 -8.08
CA SER A 170 33.49 -8.54 -8.52
C SER A 170 34.13 -9.41 -9.62
N SER A 171 35.26 -8.99 -10.20
CA SER A 171 36.07 -9.80 -11.11
C SER A 171 37.18 -10.60 -10.41
N SER A 172 37.41 -10.35 -9.12
CA SER A 172 38.40 -11.06 -8.31
C SER A 172 37.78 -12.30 -7.67
N GLU A 173 38.27 -13.48 -8.06
CA GLU A 173 37.88 -14.76 -7.45
C GLU A 173 38.05 -14.72 -5.92
N ALA A 174 39.15 -14.13 -5.44
CA ALA A 174 39.43 -14.03 -4.01
C ALA A 174 38.40 -13.21 -3.23
N ASP A 175 37.85 -12.15 -3.84
CA ASP A 175 36.84 -11.30 -3.21
C ASP A 175 35.48 -12.00 -3.22
N VAL A 176 35.13 -12.68 -4.32
CA VAL A 176 33.91 -13.49 -4.41
C VAL A 176 33.94 -14.64 -3.40
N ASP A 177 35.05 -15.36 -3.31
CA ASP A 177 35.24 -16.43 -2.32
C ASP A 177 35.09 -15.91 -0.89
N ARG A 178 35.70 -14.76 -0.59
CA ARG A 178 35.57 -14.09 0.71
C ARG A 178 34.13 -13.72 1.01
N LEU A 179 33.38 -13.22 0.02
CA LEU A 179 31.96 -12.90 0.15
C LEU A 179 31.12 -14.16 0.40
N LEU A 180 31.51 -15.34 -0.10
CA LEU A 180 30.78 -16.60 0.06
C LEU A 180 31.22 -17.47 1.25
N ALA A 181 32.34 -17.13 1.90
CA ALA A 181 33.00 -17.99 2.90
C ALA A 181 32.18 -18.35 4.16
N SER A 182 31.07 -17.67 4.45
CA SER A 182 30.23 -17.99 5.63
C SER A 182 29.58 -19.38 5.50
N GLY A 183 29.68 -20.20 6.54
CA GLY A 183 29.01 -21.51 6.58
C GLY A 183 29.67 -22.62 5.75
N GLY A 184 30.94 -22.47 5.37
CA GLY A 184 31.68 -23.49 4.61
C GLY A 184 31.63 -23.32 3.09
N GLY A 185 31.17 -22.15 2.61
CA GLY A 185 31.01 -21.83 1.19
C GLY A 185 29.56 -21.91 0.76
N GLN A 186 28.91 -20.76 0.59
CA GLN A 186 27.55 -20.71 0.05
C GLN A 186 27.56 -20.83 -1.48
N THR A 187 26.60 -21.57 -2.03
CA THR A 187 26.39 -21.67 -3.48
C THR A 187 25.53 -20.51 -3.98
N ILE A 188 25.97 -19.85 -5.04
CA ILE A 188 25.20 -18.79 -5.70
C ILE A 188 24.06 -19.44 -6.51
N HIS A 189 22.82 -19.07 -6.20
CA HIS A 189 21.63 -19.54 -6.94
C HIS A 189 21.21 -18.58 -8.06
N LEU A 190 21.50 -17.28 -7.90
CA LEU A 190 21.14 -16.22 -8.84
C LEU A 190 22.23 -15.15 -8.83
N VAL A 191 22.59 -14.67 -10.01
CA VAL A 191 23.48 -13.53 -10.20
C VAL A 191 22.68 -12.41 -10.87
N ASN A 192 22.50 -11.29 -10.17
CA ASN A 192 21.94 -10.08 -10.75
C ASN A 192 23.08 -9.09 -11.02
N THR A 193 23.23 -8.68 -12.28
CA THR A 193 24.34 -7.85 -12.77
C THR A 193 23.79 -6.83 -13.74
N ASP A 194 24.38 -5.64 -13.78
CA ASP A 194 24.01 -4.59 -14.72
C ASP A 194 25.00 -4.57 -15.91
N PRO A 195 24.70 -5.25 -17.04
CA PRO A 195 25.53 -5.20 -18.22
C PRO A 195 25.48 -3.81 -18.87
N PRO A 196 26.63 -3.31 -19.33
CA PRO A 196 27.04 -3.77 -20.66
C PRO A 196 28.46 -4.34 -20.65
N TYR A 197 28.56 -5.67 -20.68
CA TYR A 197 29.85 -6.35 -20.79
C TYR A 197 30.60 -5.93 -22.08
N ASN A 198 31.89 -5.64 -21.96
CA ASN A 198 32.78 -5.27 -23.08
C ASN A 198 32.40 -4.01 -23.88
N VAL A 199 31.59 -3.11 -23.34
CA VAL A 199 31.37 -1.79 -23.94
C VAL A 199 32.31 -0.78 -23.28
N LYS A 200 33.16 -0.11 -24.08
CA LYS A 200 33.91 1.05 -23.62
C LYS A 200 32.89 2.16 -23.33
N VAL A 201 32.50 2.30 -22.07
CA VAL A 201 31.62 3.39 -21.64
C VAL A 201 32.44 4.66 -21.73
N GLU A 202 32.15 5.51 -22.73
CA GLU A 202 32.78 6.83 -22.78
C GLU A 202 32.13 7.72 -21.72
N PRO A 203 32.89 8.18 -20.71
CA PRO A 203 32.33 8.99 -19.64
C PRO A 203 31.82 10.31 -20.21
N ARG A 204 30.53 10.60 -20.01
CA ARG A 204 29.84 11.77 -20.55
C ARG A 204 29.87 13.00 -19.63
N SER A 205 30.49 12.89 -18.46
CA SER A 205 30.65 13.98 -17.49
C SER A 205 32.10 14.13 -17.06
N ASN A 206 32.51 15.36 -16.72
CA ASN A 206 33.88 15.68 -16.30
C ASN A 206 34.33 14.83 -15.10
N ASN A 207 33.41 14.52 -14.18
CA ASN A 207 33.70 13.70 -12.99
C ASN A 207 33.89 12.21 -13.35
N ALA A 208 33.12 11.68 -14.31
CA ALA A 208 33.29 10.31 -14.79
C ALA A 208 34.60 10.11 -15.58
N ILE A 209 35.12 11.16 -16.22
CA ILE A 209 36.43 11.15 -16.88
C ILE A 209 37.57 11.03 -15.85
N ALA A 210 37.46 11.73 -14.72
CA ALA A 210 38.47 11.70 -13.65
C ALA A 210 38.55 10.31 -12.98
N ALA A 211 37.40 9.68 -12.71
CA ALA A 211 37.33 8.34 -12.11
C ALA A 211 37.64 7.21 -13.11
N GLY A 212 37.30 7.37 -14.40
CA GLY A 212 37.54 6.36 -15.43
C GLY A 212 39.01 6.23 -15.84
N ASN A 213 39.77 7.33 -15.81
CA ASN A 213 41.18 7.34 -16.22
C ASN A 213 42.17 6.92 -15.12
N SER A 214 41.74 6.86 -13.85
CA SER A 214 42.59 6.39 -12.75
C SER A 214 42.72 4.86 -12.71
N SER A 215 41.79 4.13 -13.33
CA SER A 215 41.63 2.68 -13.14
C SER A 215 42.29 1.82 -14.21
N PHE A 216 42.74 2.39 -15.33
CA PHE A 216 43.37 1.64 -16.42
C PHE A 216 44.79 2.14 -16.70
N LYS A 217 45.81 1.47 -16.15
CA LYS A 217 47.17 1.60 -16.70
C LYS A 217 47.22 0.90 -18.04
N ALA A 218 47.45 1.64 -19.11
CA ALA A 218 47.63 1.10 -20.45
C ALA A 218 48.86 0.18 -20.51
N SER A 219 48.68 -1.12 -20.27
CA SER A 219 49.68 -2.13 -20.61
C SER A 219 49.50 -2.50 -22.08
N GLY A 220 50.53 -2.26 -22.90
CA GLY A 220 50.54 -2.42 -24.36
C GLY A 220 50.44 -3.87 -24.86
N ARG A 221 49.44 -4.64 -24.42
CA ARG A 221 49.08 -5.93 -25.01
C ARG A 221 47.79 -5.77 -25.80
N ALA A 222 47.82 -6.29 -27.03
CA ALA A 222 46.68 -6.33 -27.94
C ALA A 222 45.46 -6.97 -27.27
N GLN A 223 44.29 -6.37 -27.47
CA GLN A 223 43.00 -6.86 -27.01
C GLN A 223 42.79 -8.29 -27.51
N THR A 224 42.93 -9.26 -26.62
CA THR A 224 42.50 -10.62 -26.89
C THR A 224 41.02 -10.72 -26.51
N HIS A 225 40.17 -10.88 -27.53
CA HIS A 225 38.78 -11.31 -27.34
C HIS A 225 38.79 -12.71 -26.72
N HIS A 226 38.58 -12.80 -25.41
CA HIS A 226 38.26 -14.05 -24.74
C HIS A 226 36.85 -13.95 -24.17
N GLN A 227 35.86 -14.35 -24.98
CA GLN A 227 34.63 -14.90 -24.44
C GLN A 227 34.95 -16.33 -23.97
N LYS A 228 35.21 -16.49 -22.68
CA LYS A 228 34.95 -17.74 -21.97
C LYS A 228 34.62 -17.38 -20.53
N LEU A 229 33.31 -17.28 -20.26
CA LEU A 229 32.77 -17.68 -18.97
C LEU A 229 32.77 -19.22 -19.02
N ASP A 230 33.79 -19.85 -18.44
CA ASP A 230 33.67 -21.26 -18.07
C ASP A 230 32.83 -21.27 -16.77
N LEU A 231 31.60 -21.75 -16.89
CA LEU A 231 30.76 -22.20 -15.78
C LEU A 231 31.28 -23.54 -15.25
#